data_AF-E3H4K1-F1
#
_entry.id   AF-E3H4K1-F1
#
_cell.length_a   1.000
_cell.length_b   1.000
_cell.length_c   1.000
_cell.angle_alpha   90.00
_cell.angle_beta   90.00
_cell.angle_gamma   90.00
#
_symmetry.space_group_name_H-M   'P 1'
#
loop_
_entity.id
_entity.type
_entity.pdbx_description
1 polymer ?
#
loop_
_entity_poly.entity_id
_entity_poly.type
_entity_poly.pdbx_seq_one_letter_code
_entity_poly.pdbx_strand_id
1 'polypeptide(L)'
;MNEQEIHHLLYDIPENVDYTDIPQELDLEDVPKERVDKLRDLLHSDDLAVRFDAALLLTNWGVEDGLNTLIDLFEKGETKGFIPHHLHPYDDTNKHILDALIGYWASQTDLHKEQEARKRIYPTIISIIKQAVHSSYSIAQIGFLIKKDLDIHKEVYTEYIPVLEDFLTAIIDDKERNYWRIHDALKLLLEVDEPFVQKILTEKGKTLADFGLDGEEND
;
A
#
# COMPACT_ATOMS: atom_id res chain seq x y z
N MET A 1 18.94 8.32 21.37
CA MET A 1 17.56 8.68 21.76
C MET A 1 17.05 7.64 22.74
N ASN A 2 16.23 7.99 23.72
CA ASN A 2 15.65 6.99 24.63
C ASN A 2 14.34 6.42 24.03
N GLU A 3 13.87 5.27 24.54
CA GLU A 3 12.68 4.57 24.01
C GLU A 3 11.42 5.44 24.04
N GLN A 4 11.25 6.25 25.08
CA GLN A 4 10.08 7.13 25.21
C GLN A 4 10.08 8.23 24.14
N GLU A 5 11.24 8.84 23.87
CA GLU A 5 11.38 9.84 22.82
C GLU A 5 11.15 9.23 21.43
N ILE A 6 11.65 8.01 21.18
CA ILE A 6 11.38 7.27 19.93
C ILE A 6 9.86 7.03 19.78
N HIS A 7 9.20 6.53 20.83
CA HIS A 7 7.76 6.29 20.81
C HIS A 7 6.97 7.56 20.47
N HIS A 8 7.29 8.69 21.12
CA HIS A 8 6.64 9.97 20.83
C HIS A 8 6.85 10.41 19.37
N LEU A 9 8.06 10.25 18.83
CA LEU A 9 8.35 10.59 17.43
C LEU A 9 7.56 9.73 16.43
N LEU A 10 7.39 8.44 16.72
CA LEU A 10 6.74 7.50 15.81
C LEU A 10 5.21 7.56 15.88
N TYR A 11 4.63 7.80 17.07
CA TYR A 11 3.21 7.51 17.29
C TYR A 11 2.35 8.69 17.77
N ASP A 12 2.93 9.81 18.20
CA ASP A 12 2.11 10.93 18.68
C ASP A 12 1.49 11.73 17.52
N ILE A 13 0.33 12.33 17.79
CA ILE A 13 -0.33 13.31 16.93
C ILE A 13 -0.09 14.72 17.51
N PRO A 14 0.33 15.72 16.72
CA PRO A 14 0.47 17.10 17.20
C PRO A 14 -0.85 17.65 17.76
N GLU A 15 -0.81 18.41 18.86
CA GLU A 15 -2.02 18.90 19.57
C GLU A 15 -2.94 19.77 18.69
N ASN A 16 -2.41 20.37 17.62
CA ASN A 16 -3.16 21.22 16.70
C ASN A 16 -3.82 20.47 15.54
N VAL A 17 -3.70 19.14 15.48
CA VAL A 17 -4.31 18.28 14.46
C VAL A 17 -5.56 17.61 15.03
N ASP A 18 -6.70 17.77 14.35
CA ASP A 18 -7.99 17.21 14.77
C ASP A 18 -8.67 16.31 13.70
N TYR A 19 -8.03 16.12 12.55
CA TYR A 19 -8.58 15.35 11.43
C TYR A 19 -8.18 13.87 11.42
N THR A 20 -7.16 13.47 12.19
CA THR A 20 -6.70 12.08 12.27
C THR A 20 -6.10 11.74 13.63
N ASP A 21 -6.25 10.48 14.03
CA ASP A 21 -5.55 9.86 15.16
C ASP A 21 -4.43 8.92 14.68
N ILE A 22 -4.16 8.86 13.36
CA ILE A 22 -3.23 7.94 12.72
C ILE A 22 -2.00 8.73 12.23
N PRO A 23 -0.79 8.47 12.77
CA PRO A 23 0.40 9.25 12.42
C PRO A 23 0.73 9.24 10.92
N GLN A 24 0.45 8.15 10.23
CA GLN A 24 0.69 8.00 8.80
C GLN A 24 -0.19 8.92 7.93
N GLU A 25 -1.34 9.37 8.45
CA GLU A 25 -2.28 10.24 7.75
C GLU A 25 -2.00 11.73 8.00
N LEU A 26 -0.97 12.07 8.77
CA LEU A 26 -0.57 13.45 8.99
C LEU A 26 -0.03 14.09 7.71
N ASP A 27 -0.53 15.28 7.40
CA ASP A 27 0.07 16.13 6.39
C ASP A 27 1.43 16.65 6.87
N LEU A 28 2.44 16.58 6.00
CA LEU A 28 3.81 16.95 6.36
C LEU A 28 3.92 18.40 6.86
N GLU A 29 3.03 19.30 6.42
CA GLU A 29 3.00 20.71 6.84
C GLU A 29 2.55 20.92 8.29
N ASP A 30 1.79 19.98 8.85
CA ASP A 30 1.35 19.99 10.25
C ASP A 30 2.40 19.36 11.19
N VAL A 31 3.41 18.68 10.64
CA VAL A 31 4.45 18.02 11.41
C VAL A 31 5.58 19.01 11.74
N PRO A 32 5.94 19.18 13.04
CA PRO A 32 7.07 20.02 13.41
C PRO A 32 8.36 19.56 12.71
N LYS A 33 9.09 20.50 12.08
CA LYS A 33 10.35 20.20 11.38
C LYS A 33 11.35 19.42 12.25
N GLU A 34 11.44 19.75 13.55
CA GLU A 34 12.31 19.03 14.50
C GLU A 34 11.97 17.53 14.58
N ARG A 35 10.67 17.17 14.52
CA ARG A 35 10.23 15.77 14.52
C ARG A 35 10.71 15.06 13.24
N VAL A 36 10.55 15.70 12.08
CA VAL A 36 11.02 15.15 10.80
C VAL A 36 12.54 14.94 10.82
N ASP A 37 13.30 15.92 11.32
CA ASP A 37 14.77 15.84 11.39
C ASP A 37 15.21 14.71 12.34
N LYS A 38 14.57 14.55 13.51
CA LYS A 38 14.84 13.42 14.41
C LYS A 38 14.44 12.06 13.83
N LEU A 39 13.37 11.99 13.05
CA LEU A 39 12.98 10.77 12.35
C LEU A 39 14.00 10.40 11.26
N ARG A 40 14.62 11.38 10.59
CA ARG A 40 15.73 11.13 9.66
C ARG A 40 16.92 10.52 10.37
N ASP A 41 17.25 10.98 11.57
CA ASP A 41 18.33 10.37 12.38
C ASP A 41 18.03 8.89 12.69
N LEU A 42 16.75 8.52 12.88
CA LEU A 42 16.33 7.13 13.12
C LEU A 42 16.49 6.21 11.90
N LEU A 43 16.60 6.75 10.68
CA LEU A 43 16.92 5.95 9.49
C LEU A 43 18.32 5.30 9.57
N HIS A 44 19.16 5.76 10.50
CA HIS A 44 20.49 5.19 10.78
C HIS A 44 20.55 4.38 12.08
N SER A 45 19.41 4.09 12.72
CA SER A 45 19.34 3.28 13.93
C SER A 45 19.89 1.87 13.70
N ASP A 46 20.65 1.33 14.65
CA ASP A 46 21.07 -0.08 14.66
C ASP A 46 19.90 -1.03 14.93
N ASP A 47 18.83 -0.52 15.55
CA ASP A 47 17.57 -1.24 15.71
C ASP A 47 16.77 -1.19 14.40
N LEU A 48 16.62 -2.35 13.77
CA LEU A 48 15.99 -2.51 12.46
C LEU A 48 14.48 -2.20 12.50
N ALA A 49 13.79 -2.49 13.61
CA ALA A 49 12.37 -2.20 13.75
C ALA A 49 12.15 -0.68 13.86
N VAL A 50 12.96 0.01 14.67
CA VAL A 50 12.94 1.48 14.76
C VAL A 50 13.25 2.12 13.41
N ARG A 51 14.26 1.59 12.69
CA ARG A 51 14.63 2.06 11.36
C ARG A 51 13.47 1.88 10.37
N PHE A 52 12.82 0.72 10.40
CA PHE A 52 11.67 0.40 9.57
C PHE A 52 10.49 1.34 9.85
N ASP A 53 10.10 1.53 11.12
CA ASP A 53 8.97 2.38 11.49
C ASP A 53 9.21 3.84 11.10
N ALA A 54 10.43 4.36 11.29
CA ALA A 54 10.81 5.70 10.86
C ALA A 54 10.75 5.84 9.33
N ALA A 55 11.27 4.86 8.59
CA ALA A 55 11.22 4.84 7.14
C ALA A 55 9.78 4.78 6.61
N LEU A 56 8.93 3.94 7.21
CA LEU A 56 7.53 3.79 6.86
C LEU A 56 6.75 5.10 7.07
N LEU A 57 6.93 5.74 8.23
CA LEU A 57 6.26 6.99 8.57
C LEU A 57 6.69 8.14 7.64
N LEU A 58 8.00 8.32 7.46
CA LEU A 58 8.54 9.35 6.57
C LEU A 58 8.11 9.12 5.11
N THR A 59 7.98 7.88 4.66
CA THR A 59 7.48 7.55 3.32
C THR A 59 6.02 7.99 3.15
N ASN A 60 5.15 7.70 4.12
CA ASN A 60 3.75 8.15 4.08
C ASN A 60 3.65 9.68 3.94
N TRP A 61 4.50 10.43 4.61
CA TRP A 61 4.54 11.89 4.52
C TRP A 61 5.28 12.44 3.29
N GLY A 62 5.66 11.60 2.33
CA GLY A 62 6.31 12.07 1.11
C GLY A 62 7.79 12.41 1.22
N VAL A 63 8.47 11.98 2.28
CA VAL A 63 9.88 12.29 2.50
C VAL A 63 10.78 11.27 1.79
N GLU A 64 11.58 11.76 0.84
CA GLU A 64 12.46 10.96 -0.03
C GLU A 64 13.45 10.06 0.73
N ASP A 65 14.02 10.54 1.84
CA ASP A 65 14.95 9.74 2.66
C ASP A 65 14.27 8.51 3.28
N GLY A 66 13.00 8.67 3.68
CA GLY A 66 12.14 7.59 4.16
C GLY A 66 11.89 6.57 3.06
N LEU A 67 11.48 7.04 1.88
CA LEU A 67 11.22 6.16 0.73
C LEU A 67 12.44 5.33 0.35
N ASN A 68 13.61 5.98 0.24
CA ASN A 68 14.85 5.31 -0.13
C ASN A 68 15.24 4.23 0.88
N THR A 69 15.10 4.52 2.17
CA THR A 69 15.39 3.55 3.24
C THR A 69 14.39 2.39 3.22
N LEU A 70 13.10 2.68 3.04
CA LEU A 70 12.05 1.66 3.00
C LEU A 70 12.24 0.69 1.83
N ILE A 71 12.55 1.21 0.63
CA ILE A 71 12.85 0.40 -0.55
C ILE A 71 14.10 -0.47 -0.31
N ASP A 72 15.17 0.11 0.23
CA ASP A 72 16.41 -0.63 0.51
C ASP A 72 16.20 -1.78 1.51
N LEU A 73 15.45 -1.53 2.60
CA LEU A 73 15.07 -2.56 3.56
C LEU A 73 14.24 -3.68 2.91
N PHE A 74 13.26 -3.31 2.09
CA PHE A 74 12.41 -4.27 1.38
C PHE A 74 13.22 -5.11 0.37
N GLU A 75 14.07 -4.48 -0.44
CA GLU A 75 14.90 -5.16 -1.44
C GLU A 75 15.91 -6.12 -0.81
N LYS A 76 16.41 -5.82 0.38
CA LYS A 76 17.29 -6.70 1.17
C LYS A 76 16.53 -7.83 1.87
N GLY A 77 15.19 -7.81 1.87
CA GLY A 77 14.37 -8.80 2.58
C GLY A 77 14.39 -8.63 4.10
N GLU A 78 14.69 -7.42 4.58
CA GLU A 78 14.87 -7.10 6.00
C GLU A 78 13.57 -6.67 6.69
N THR A 79 12.44 -6.64 5.98
CA THR A 79 11.16 -6.12 6.49
C THR A 79 10.22 -7.19 7.06
N LYS A 80 10.56 -8.47 6.96
CA LYS A 80 9.61 -9.55 7.29
C LYS A 80 9.26 -9.59 8.78
N GLY A 81 7.97 -9.61 9.09
CA GLY A 81 7.43 -9.89 10.42
C GLY A 81 7.38 -8.71 11.38
N PHE A 82 7.58 -7.48 10.90
CA PHE A 82 7.49 -6.30 11.77
C PHE A 82 6.05 -5.94 12.14
N ILE A 83 5.10 -6.20 11.24
CA ILE A 83 3.68 -5.92 11.48
C ILE A 83 2.88 -7.22 11.35
N PRO A 84 2.82 -8.06 12.39
CA PRO A 84 1.97 -9.24 12.39
C PRO A 84 0.49 -8.85 12.42
N HIS A 85 -0.36 -9.56 11.70
CA HIS A 85 -1.80 -9.34 11.72
C HIS A 85 -2.38 -9.65 13.12
N HIS A 86 -3.19 -8.74 13.66
CA HIS A 86 -3.65 -8.85 15.06
C HIS A 86 -4.58 -10.03 15.33
N LEU A 87 -5.36 -10.47 14.33
CA LEU A 87 -6.37 -11.53 14.48
C LEU A 87 -6.00 -12.85 13.81
N HIS A 88 -4.95 -12.87 13.00
CA HIS A 88 -4.65 -13.98 12.10
C HIS A 88 -3.14 -14.23 12.05
N PRO A 89 -2.69 -15.47 11.87
CA PRO A 89 -1.27 -15.82 11.93
C PRO A 89 -0.54 -15.53 10.61
N TYR A 90 -0.70 -14.32 10.07
CA TYR A 90 0.02 -13.87 8.88
C TYR A 90 0.63 -12.48 9.08
N ASP A 91 1.56 -12.12 8.21
CA ASP A 91 2.36 -10.90 8.25
C ASP A 91 1.79 -9.87 7.28
N ASP A 92 1.46 -8.69 7.81
CA ASP A 92 0.91 -7.55 7.07
C ASP A 92 1.98 -6.53 6.69
N THR A 93 3.25 -6.76 6.99
CA THR A 93 4.31 -5.78 6.75
C THR A 93 4.32 -5.26 5.30
N ASN A 94 4.20 -6.15 4.31
CA ASN A 94 4.16 -5.76 2.90
C ASN A 94 2.91 -4.96 2.51
N LYS A 95 1.77 -5.17 3.19
CA LYS A 95 0.57 -4.35 3.00
C LYS A 95 0.83 -2.93 3.48
N HIS A 96 1.44 -2.76 4.65
CA HIS A 96 1.80 -1.44 5.16
C HIS A 96 2.86 -0.74 4.31
N ILE A 97 3.84 -1.47 3.77
CA ILE A 97 4.78 -0.92 2.79
C ILE A 97 4.01 -0.44 1.54
N LEU A 98 3.08 -1.24 1.03
CA LEU A 98 2.25 -0.84 -0.11
C LEU A 98 1.45 0.43 0.18
N ASP A 99 0.82 0.52 1.36
CA ASP A 99 0.08 1.70 1.80
C ASP A 99 1.01 2.93 1.84
N ALA A 100 2.22 2.79 2.41
CA ALA A 100 3.19 3.88 2.46
C ALA A 100 3.67 4.35 1.08
N LEU A 101 3.89 3.44 0.14
CA LEU A 101 4.26 3.80 -1.23
C LEU A 101 3.15 4.58 -1.93
N ILE A 102 1.88 4.22 -1.68
CA ILE A 102 0.72 4.95 -2.19
C ILE A 102 0.62 6.33 -1.52
N GLY A 103 0.82 6.42 -0.20
CA GLY A 103 0.89 7.70 0.53
C GLY A 103 1.98 8.63 0.00
N TYR A 104 3.18 8.10 -0.26
CA TYR A 104 4.26 8.84 -0.93
C TYR A 104 3.79 9.40 -2.27
N TRP A 105 3.20 8.58 -3.14
CA TRP A 105 2.70 9.06 -4.44
C TRP A 105 1.62 10.13 -4.29
N ALA A 106 0.68 9.96 -3.34
CA ALA A 106 -0.37 10.93 -3.07
C ALA A 106 0.23 12.29 -2.67
N SER A 107 1.17 12.31 -1.73
CA SER A 107 1.87 13.53 -1.30
C SER A 107 2.62 14.26 -2.43
N GLN A 108 3.10 13.53 -3.45
CA GLN A 108 3.79 14.12 -4.60
C GLN A 108 2.82 14.72 -5.63
N THR A 109 1.53 14.38 -5.56
CA THR A 109 0.50 14.91 -6.45
C THR A 109 0.27 16.41 -6.19
N ASP A 110 0.28 16.83 -4.92
CA ASP A 110 0.19 18.24 -4.52
C ASP A 110 1.36 19.09 -5.04
N LEU A 111 2.48 18.43 -5.33
CA LEU A 111 3.69 19.03 -5.88
C LEU A 111 3.80 18.92 -7.41
N HIS A 112 2.79 18.36 -8.09
CA HIS A 112 2.78 18.06 -9.53
C HIS A 112 3.94 17.15 -9.97
N LYS A 113 4.32 16.17 -9.13
CA LYS A 113 5.40 15.20 -9.36
C LYS A 113 4.90 13.76 -9.37
N GLU A 114 3.60 13.55 -9.56
CA GLU A 114 2.98 12.24 -9.41
C GLU A 114 3.51 11.22 -10.42
N GLN A 115 3.93 11.67 -11.61
CA GLN A 115 4.42 10.78 -12.67
C GLN A 115 5.82 10.27 -12.36
N GLU A 116 6.69 11.13 -11.81
CA GLU A 116 8.01 10.77 -11.31
C GLU A 116 7.89 9.84 -10.11
N ALA A 117 7.03 10.18 -9.14
CA ALA A 117 6.78 9.39 -7.94
C ALA A 117 6.27 7.98 -8.30
N ARG A 118 5.26 7.89 -9.18
CA ARG A 118 4.71 6.62 -9.69
C ARG A 118 5.80 5.76 -10.31
N LYS A 119 6.62 6.31 -11.22
CA LYS A 119 7.73 5.57 -11.86
C LYS A 119 8.75 5.10 -10.83
N ARG A 120 8.99 5.87 -9.78
CA ARG A 120 9.95 5.55 -8.72
C ARG A 120 9.49 4.36 -7.89
N ILE A 121 8.23 4.32 -7.47
CA ILE A 121 7.68 3.26 -6.61
C ILE A 121 7.25 2.00 -7.36
N TYR A 122 7.04 2.11 -8.68
CA TYR A 122 6.54 1.03 -9.53
C TYR A 122 7.26 -0.33 -9.32
N PRO A 123 8.59 -0.44 -9.35
CA PRO A 123 9.27 -1.74 -9.22
C PRO A 123 8.96 -2.44 -7.90
N THR A 124 8.92 -1.67 -6.80
CA THR A 124 8.64 -2.17 -5.45
C THR A 124 7.20 -2.64 -5.33
N ILE A 125 6.24 -1.86 -5.83
CA ILE A 125 4.82 -2.25 -5.87
C ILE A 125 4.62 -3.57 -6.65
N ILE A 126 5.21 -3.69 -7.85
CA ILE A 126 5.11 -4.92 -8.63
C ILE A 126 5.66 -6.13 -7.86
N SER A 127 6.77 -5.94 -7.14
CA SER A 127 7.34 -6.99 -6.28
C SER A 127 6.38 -7.39 -5.16
N ILE A 128 5.76 -6.43 -4.48
CA ILE A 128 4.80 -6.68 -3.40
C ILE A 128 3.58 -7.45 -3.92
N ILE A 129 3.01 -7.07 -5.08
CA ILE A 129 1.85 -7.77 -5.66
C ILE A 129 2.22 -9.22 -6.03
N LYS A 130 3.40 -9.44 -6.60
CA LYS A 130 3.89 -10.80 -6.90
C LYS A 130 4.07 -11.65 -5.64
N GLN A 131 4.63 -11.08 -4.57
CA GLN A 131 4.78 -11.77 -3.29
C GLN A 131 3.43 -12.05 -2.62
N ALA A 132 2.41 -11.24 -2.89
CA ALA A 132 1.08 -11.41 -2.32
C ALA A 132 0.48 -12.76 -2.72
N VAL A 133 0.73 -13.27 -3.93
CA VAL A 133 0.25 -14.60 -4.39
C VAL A 133 0.53 -15.72 -3.37
N HIS A 134 1.67 -15.65 -2.67
CA HIS A 134 2.10 -16.65 -1.69
C HIS A 134 1.92 -16.22 -0.23
N SER A 135 1.29 -15.06 -0.02
CA SER A 135 1.04 -14.46 1.28
C SER A 135 -0.47 -14.35 1.54
N SER A 136 -0.87 -13.82 2.69
CA SER A 136 -2.29 -13.66 3.06
C SER A 136 -2.74 -12.21 3.19
N TYR A 137 -1.83 -11.24 3.07
CA TYR A 137 -2.16 -9.82 3.13
C TYR A 137 -2.96 -9.36 1.90
N SER A 138 -3.75 -8.31 2.07
CA SER A 138 -4.52 -7.68 0.98
C SER A 138 -3.67 -6.70 0.17
N ILE A 139 -4.02 -6.56 -1.11
CA ILE A 139 -3.46 -5.56 -2.03
C ILE A 139 -4.52 -4.57 -2.52
N ALA A 140 -5.74 -4.59 -1.94
CA ALA A 140 -6.90 -3.82 -2.41
C ALA A 140 -6.62 -2.31 -2.54
N GLN A 141 -5.78 -1.77 -1.67
CA GLN A 141 -5.37 -0.36 -1.66
C GLN A 141 -4.75 0.11 -2.99
N ILE A 142 -4.19 -0.79 -3.81
CA ILE A 142 -3.61 -0.44 -5.11
C ILE A 142 -4.64 0.22 -6.04
N GLY A 143 -5.94 -0.03 -5.79
CA GLY A 143 -7.02 0.64 -6.49
C GLY A 143 -6.94 2.17 -6.39
N PHE A 144 -6.49 2.75 -5.27
CA PHE A 144 -6.31 4.20 -5.12
C PHE A 144 -5.26 4.77 -6.07
N LEU A 145 -4.17 4.03 -6.29
CA LEU A 145 -3.14 4.42 -7.24
C LEU A 145 -3.61 4.25 -8.68
N ILE A 146 -4.25 3.11 -8.99
CA ILE A 146 -4.63 2.75 -10.36
C ILE A 146 -5.75 3.63 -10.88
N LYS A 147 -6.77 3.90 -10.05
CA LYS A 147 -7.98 4.64 -10.41
C LYS A 147 -7.84 6.11 -10.00
N LYS A 148 -6.77 6.78 -10.41
CA LYS A 148 -6.53 8.17 -10.02
C LYS A 148 -7.76 9.03 -10.34
N ASP A 149 -8.54 9.33 -9.30
CA ASP A 149 -9.73 10.17 -9.36
C ASP A 149 -9.27 11.61 -9.11
N LEU A 150 -8.78 12.27 -10.17
CA LEU A 150 -8.77 13.72 -10.18
C LEU A 150 -10.18 14.18 -10.55
N ASP A 151 -10.72 15.19 -9.85
CA ASP A 151 -12.07 15.78 -9.90
C ASP A 151 -12.76 15.93 -11.28
N ILE A 152 -12.05 15.67 -12.39
CA ILE A 152 -12.50 15.94 -13.75
C ILE A 152 -12.07 14.85 -14.76
N HIS A 153 -11.11 13.98 -14.45
CA HIS A 153 -10.62 12.93 -15.35
C HIS A 153 -10.18 11.68 -14.58
N LYS A 154 -10.87 10.56 -14.79
CA LYS A 154 -10.40 9.24 -14.38
C LYS A 154 -9.20 8.85 -15.24
N GLU A 155 -7.99 8.98 -14.71
CA GLU A 155 -6.79 8.44 -15.34
C GLU A 155 -6.54 7.05 -14.77
N VAL A 156 -6.39 6.06 -15.66
CA VAL A 156 -6.09 4.68 -15.26
C VAL A 156 -4.62 4.38 -15.55
N TYR A 157 -3.88 4.00 -14.52
CA TYR A 157 -2.50 3.54 -14.65
C TYR A 157 -2.46 2.06 -15.07
N THR A 158 -2.55 1.85 -16.39
CA THR A 158 -2.70 0.51 -16.98
C THR A 158 -1.48 -0.38 -16.85
N GLU A 159 -0.30 0.16 -16.53
CA GLU A 159 0.91 -0.64 -16.35
C GLU A 159 0.84 -1.63 -15.18
N TYR A 160 -0.06 -1.42 -14.21
CA TYR A 160 -0.28 -2.33 -13.08
C TYR A 160 -1.27 -3.46 -13.41
N ILE A 161 -2.08 -3.32 -14.47
CA ILE A 161 -3.13 -4.29 -14.80
C ILE A 161 -2.55 -5.70 -15.00
N PRO A 162 -1.47 -5.92 -15.79
CA PRO A 162 -0.96 -7.27 -16.03
C PRO A 162 -0.56 -8.03 -14.75
N VAL A 163 0.00 -7.34 -13.74
CA VAL A 163 0.38 -8.02 -12.49
C VAL A 163 -0.84 -8.36 -11.62
N LEU A 164 -1.93 -7.59 -11.74
CA LEU A 164 -3.20 -7.89 -11.07
C LEU A 164 -3.92 -9.05 -11.76
N GLU A 165 -3.87 -9.12 -13.09
CA GLU A 165 -4.37 -10.28 -13.85
C GLU A 165 -3.64 -11.56 -13.44
N ASP A 166 -2.30 -11.52 -13.38
CA ASP A 166 -1.46 -12.64 -12.93
C ASP A 166 -1.82 -13.04 -11.49
N PHE A 167 -1.96 -12.04 -10.60
CA PHE A 167 -2.35 -12.25 -9.21
C PHE A 167 -3.69 -12.96 -9.09
N LEU A 168 -4.73 -12.45 -9.74
CA LEU A 168 -6.07 -13.04 -9.70
C LEU A 168 -6.06 -14.45 -10.30
N THR A 169 -5.41 -14.64 -11.44
CA THR A 169 -5.27 -15.94 -12.11
C THR A 169 -4.67 -16.98 -11.17
N ALA A 170 -3.69 -16.60 -10.35
CA ALA A 170 -3.00 -17.50 -9.44
C ALA A 170 -3.84 -17.93 -8.24
N ILE A 171 -4.77 -17.09 -7.76
CA ILE A 171 -5.50 -17.33 -6.50
C ILE A 171 -6.97 -17.74 -6.69
N ILE A 172 -7.58 -17.48 -7.86
CA ILE A 172 -9.04 -17.60 -8.09
C ILE A 172 -9.61 -19.00 -7.84
N ASP A 173 -8.78 -20.04 -7.94
CA ASP A 173 -9.19 -21.43 -7.72
C ASP A 173 -9.25 -21.81 -6.23
N ASP A 174 -8.54 -21.10 -5.34
CA ASP A 174 -8.51 -21.34 -3.89
C ASP A 174 -9.35 -20.29 -3.14
N LYS A 175 -10.66 -20.32 -3.37
CA LYS A 175 -11.63 -19.38 -2.77
C LYS A 175 -11.63 -19.42 -1.24
N GLU A 176 -11.47 -20.60 -0.63
CA GLU A 176 -11.55 -20.75 0.83
C GLU A 176 -10.49 -19.92 1.56
N ARG A 177 -9.30 -19.81 0.98
CA ARG A 177 -8.20 -19.01 1.56
C ARG A 177 -8.17 -17.57 1.08
N ASN A 178 -8.77 -17.29 -0.07
CA ASN A 178 -8.55 -16.02 -0.78
C ASN A 178 -9.82 -15.23 -1.07
N TYR A 179 -10.97 -15.60 -0.48
CA TYR A 179 -12.27 -15.00 -0.80
C TYR A 179 -12.23 -13.47 -0.97
N TRP A 180 -11.80 -12.75 0.06
CA TRP A 180 -11.75 -11.28 0.05
C TRP A 180 -10.73 -10.72 -0.95
N ARG A 181 -9.59 -11.40 -1.10
CA ARG A 181 -8.55 -10.98 -2.04
C ARG A 181 -8.98 -11.16 -3.49
N ILE A 182 -9.75 -12.21 -3.77
CA ILE A 182 -10.37 -12.45 -5.08
C ILE A 182 -11.48 -11.44 -5.31
N HIS A 183 -12.36 -11.23 -4.32
CA HIS A 183 -13.42 -10.23 -4.38
C HIS A 183 -12.85 -8.85 -4.75
N ASP A 184 -11.86 -8.37 -4.01
CA ASP A 184 -11.29 -7.04 -4.20
C ASP A 184 -10.56 -6.91 -5.55
N ALA A 185 -9.82 -7.95 -5.95
CA ALA A 185 -9.15 -7.98 -7.26
C ALA A 185 -10.15 -8.00 -8.43
N LEU A 186 -11.24 -8.79 -8.31
CA LEU A 186 -12.32 -8.80 -9.30
C LEU A 186 -13.02 -7.45 -9.38
N LYS A 187 -13.37 -6.85 -8.23
CA LYS A 187 -14.02 -5.53 -8.18
C LYS A 187 -13.19 -4.47 -8.88
N LEU A 188 -11.88 -4.42 -8.57
CA LEU A 188 -10.96 -3.49 -9.24
C LEU A 188 -10.84 -3.78 -10.74
N LEU A 189 -10.63 -5.04 -11.13
CA LEU A 189 -10.46 -5.42 -12.53
C LEU A 189 -11.75 -5.25 -13.34
N LEU A 190 -12.95 -5.33 -12.75
CA LEU A 190 -14.19 -4.98 -13.46
C LEU A 190 -14.21 -3.52 -13.90
N GLU A 191 -13.65 -2.62 -13.09
CA GLU A 191 -13.61 -1.18 -13.40
C GLU A 191 -12.54 -0.84 -14.45
N VAL A 192 -11.44 -1.61 -14.54
CA VAL A 192 -10.28 -1.25 -15.37
C VAL A 192 -9.96 -2.21 -16.51
N ASP A 193 -10.44 -3.45 -16.46
CA ASP A 193 -10.28 -4.50 -17.47
C ASP A 193 -11.41 -5.57 -17.39
N GLU A 194 -12.65 -5.13 -17.61
CA GLU A 194 -13.82 -6.03 -17.66
C GLU A 194 -13.64 -7.22 -18.63
N PRO A 195 -13.07 -7.06 -19.84
CA PRO A 195 -12.85 -8.19 -20.76
C PRO A 195 -12.01 -9.31 -20.15
N PHE A 196 -10.96 -8.98 -19.39
CA PHE A 196 -10.17 -9.99 -18.68
C PHE A 196 -11.01 -10.74 -17.65
N VAL A 197 -11.82 -10.02 -16.84
CA VAL A 197 -12.68 -10.64 -15.81
C VAL A 197 -13.67 -11.63 -16.43
N GLN A 198 -14.33 -11.26 -17.52
CA GLN A 198 -15.27 -12.15 -18.21
C GLN A 198 -14.58 -13.41 -18.75
N LYS A 199 -13.37 -13.24 -19.30
CA LYS A 199 -12.55 -14.35 -19.80
C LYS A 199 -12.16 -15.30 -18.68
N ILE A 200 -11.56 -14.81 -17.58
CA ILE A 200 -11.06 -15.69 -16.52
C ILE A 200 -12.19 -16.41 -15.78
N LEU A 201 -13.33 -15.75 -15.54
CA LEU A 201 -14.51 -16.40 -14.94
C LEU A 201 -15.03 -17.53 -15.84
N THR A 202 -15.15 -17.27 -17.15
CA THR A 202 -15.57 -18.29 -18.12
C THR A 202 -14.60 -19.47 -18.17
N GLU A 203 -13.30 -19.20 -18.25
CA GLU A 203 -12.24 -20.23 -18.30
C GLU A 203 -12.21 -21.10 -17.04
N LYS A 204 -12.51 -20.51 -15.87
CA LYS A 204 -12.53 -21.20 -14.59
C LYS A 204 -13.90 -21.80 -14.23
N GLY A 205 -14.92 -21.59 -15.07
CA GLY A 205 -16.29 -22.04 -14.80
C GLY A 205 -16.89 -21.41 -13.54
N LYS A 206 -16.55 -20.14 -13.27
CA LYS A 206 -16.97 -19.35 -12.10
C LYS A 206 -17.83 -18.18 -12.56
N THR A 207 -18.51 -17.55 -11.60
CA THR A 207 -19.38 -16.38 -11.80
C THR A 207 -19.04 -15.30 -10.77
N LEU A 208 -19.52 -14.07 -11.00
CA LEU A 208 -19.38 -12.99 -10.00
C LEU A 208 -20.09 -13.32 -8.68
N ALA A 209 -21.21 -14.05 -8.73
CA ALA A 209 -21.93 -14.52 -7.55
C ALA A 209 -21.08 -15.43 -6.65
N ASP A 210 -20.14 -16.19 -7.22
CA ASP A 210 -19.21 -17.00 -6.45
C ASP A 210 -18.32 -16.15 -5.54
N PHE A 211 -18.22 -14.86 -5.79
CA PHE A 211 -17.41 -13.93 -5.03
C PHE A 211 -18.24 -12.79 -4.43
N GLY A 212 -19.57 -12.92 -4.38
CA GLY A 212 -20.45 -11.92 -3.77
C GLY A 212 -20.56 -10.61 -4.55
N LEU A 213 -20.30 -10.64 -5.85
CA LEU A 213 -20.35 -9.48 -6.75
C LEU A 213 -21.59 -9.51 -7.68
N ASP A 214 -22.59 -10.35 -7.40
CA ASP A 214 -23.87 -10.35 -8.11
C ASP A 214 -24.83 -9.31 -7.50
N GLY A 215 -24.99 -8.18 -8.18
CA GLY A 215 -25.97 -7.16 -7.81
C GLY A 215 -25.44 -5.92 -7.10
N GLU A 216 -24.13 -5.68 -7.09
CA GLU A 216 -23.61 -4.31 -6.88
C GLU A 216 -23.93 -3.50 -8.14
N GLU A 217 -25.10 -2.86 -8.18
CA GLU A 217 -25.31 -1.69 -9.04
C GLU A 217 -24.24 -0.67 -8.64
N ASN A 218 -23.52 -0.14 -9.64
CA ASN A 218 -22.49 0.88 -9.46
C ASN A 218 -23.08 2.11 -8.74
N ASP A 219 -22.92 2.19 -7.43
CA ASP A 219 -23.11 3.41 -6.64
C ASP A 219 -21.83 4.25 -6.60
#